data_AF-A0A8H8R215-F1
#
_entry.id   AF-A0A8H8R215-F1
#
_cell.length_a   1.000
_cell.length_b   1.000
_cell.length_c   1.000
_cell.angle_alpha   90.00
_cell.angle_beta   90.00
_cell.angle_gamma   90.00
#
_symmetry.space_group_name_H-M   'P 1'
#
loop_
_entity.id
_entity.type
_entity.pdbx_description
1 polymer ?
#
loop_
_entity_poly.entity_id
_entity_poly.type
_entity_poly.pdbx_seq_one_letter_code
_entity_poly.pdbx_strand_id
1 'polypeptide(L)'
;MGVLRAAGAKHIINYKTNPDLGKTAKEMTVGKRGANGVLEIGGPNTFKQSCAAASIKGTIAVISTRAGQSPGTQLPHTALLQTRRIMIGSRLQFEMNRVVEVNDIKSVVDGRVFGFGEVRGV
;
A
#
# COMPACT_ATOMS: atom_id res chain seq x y z
N MET A 1 -5.55 -12.59 9.55
CA MET A 1 -5.34 -11.41 10.42
C MET A 1 -4.10 -11.51 11.29
N GLY A 2 -3.68 -12.70 11.75
CA GLY A 2 -2.52 -12.88 12.64
C GLY A 2 -1.23 -12.26 12.10
N VAL A 3 -0.84 -12.56 10.86
CA VAL A 3 0.39 -12.05 10.24
C VAL A 3 0.45 -10.52 10.21
N LEU A 4 -0.64 -9.84 9.85
CA LEU A 4 -0.67 -8.37 9.79
C LEU A 4 -0.51 -7.74 11.19
N ARG A 5 -1.15 -8.32 12.22
CA ARG A 5 -0.99 -7.84 13.60
C ARG A 5 0.43 -8.08 14.11
N ALA A 6 1.00 -9.26 13.83
CA ALA A 6 2.38 -9.58 14.18
C ALA A 6 3.37 -8.63 13.50
N ALA A 7 3.08 -8.18 12.28
CA ALA A 7 3.86 -7.17 11.56
C ALA A 7 3.61 -5.72 12.04
N GLY A 8 2.84 -5.51 13.11
CA GLY A 8 2.61 -4.19 13.71
C GLY A 8 1.46 -3.38 13.13
N ALA A 9 0.57 -3.97 12.31
CA ALA A 9 -0.59 -3.26 11.80
C ALA A 9 -1.55 -2.87 12.93
N LYS A 10 -1.74 -1.56 13.13
CA LYS A 10 -2.64 -1.01 14.16
C LYS A 10 -4.12 -1.23 13.83
N HIS A 11 -4.50 -0.99 12.58
CA HIS A 11 -5.85 -1.17 12.07
C HIS A 11 -5.82 -2.08 10.84
N ILE A 12 -6.80 -2.96 10.72
CA ILE A 12 -6.90 -3.90 9.60
C ILE A 12 -8.34 -3.90 9.09
N ILE A 13 -8.51 -3.73 7.78
CA ILE A 13 -9.80 -3.71 7.10
C ILE A 13 -9.82 -4.86 6.09
N ASN A 14 -10.84 -5.72 6.18
CA ASN A 14 -11.07 -6.77 5.18
C ASN A 14 -11.94 -6.22 4.05
N TYR A 15 -11.35 -6.06 2.87
CA TYR A 15 -12.05 -5.54 1.69
C TYR A 15 -13.21 -6.42 1.22
N LYS A 16 -13.25 -7.72 1.55
CA LYS A 16 -14.36 -8.61 1.19
C LYS A 16 -15.63 -8.32 1.99
N THR A 17 -15.47 -7.87 3.23
CA THR A 17 -16.60 -7.57 4.13
C THR A 17 -16.87 -6.07 4.24
N ASN A 18 -15.97 -5.24 3.70
CA ASN A 18 -16.10 -3.79 3.71
C ASN A 18 -15.74 -3.23 2.32
N PRO A 19 -16.72 -3.09 1.42
CA PRO A 19 -16.50 -2.55 0.09
C PRO A 19 -16.08 -1.07 0.10
N ASP A 20 -16.46 -0.30 1.13
CA ASP A 20 -16.14 1.11 1.32
C ASP A 20 -14.88 1.32 2.19
N LEU A 21 -13.84 0.55 1.87
CA LEU A 21 -12.62 0.47 2.69
C LEU A 21 -11.91 1.83 2.85
N GLY A 22 -11.95 2.71 1.86
CA GLY A 22 -11.28 4.01 1.88
C GLY A 22 -11.93 4.98 2.85
N LYS A 23 -13.27 5.07 2.82
CA LYS A 23 -14.03 5.83 3.81
C LYS A 23 -13.77 5.31 5.22
N THR A 24 -13.83 3.98 5.39
CA THR A 24 -13.55 3.33 6.68
C THR A 24 -12.15 3.64 7.19
N ALA A 25 -11.13 3.56 6.32
CA ALA A 25 -9.75 3.88 6.67
C ALA A 25 -9.60 5.33 7.12
N LYS A 26 -10.27 6.27 6.44
CA LYS A 26 -10.28 7.69 6.82
C LYS A 26 -10.91 7.90 8.19
N GLU A 27 -12.03 7.25 8.48
CA GLU A 27 -12.73 7.34 9.77
C GLU A 27 -11.92 6.78 10.94
N MET A 28 -11.02 5.82 10.70
CA MET A 28 -10.12 5.28 11.72
C MET A 28 -8.97 6.24 12.10
N THR A 29 -8.71 7.27 11.30
CA THR A 29 -7.65 8.25 11.60
C THR A 29 -8.07 9.25 12.68
N VAL A 30 -7.09 9.82 13.39
CA VAL A 30 -7.34 10.85 14.40
C VAL A 30 -8.09 12.04 13.78
N GLY A 31 -9.24 12.39 14.37
CA GLY A 31 -10.11 13.44 13.84
C GLY A 31 -10.71 13.14 12.47
N LYS A 32 -10.70 11.87 12.01
CA LYS A 32 -11.24 11.42 10.73
C LYS A 32 -10.68 12.17 9.51
N ARG A 33 -9.46 12.70 9.65
CA ARG A 33 -8.81 13.58 8.67
C ARG A 33 -8.33 12.84 7.41
N GLY A 34 -8.09 11.54 7.50
CA GLY A 34 -7.52 10.70 6.44
C GLY A 34 -6.03 10.45 6.60
N ALA A 35 -5.51 9.51 5.82
CA ALA A 35 -4.10 9.13 5.84
C ALA A 35 -3.24 10.18 5.12
N ASN A 36 -2.11 10.57 5.73
CA ASN A 36 -1.19 11.51 5.11
C ASN A 36 -0.40 10.92 3.93
N GLY A 37 -0.13 9.61 3.99
CA GLY A 37 0.45 8.83 2.92
C GLY A 37 -0.40 7.60 2.64
N VAL A 38 -0.68 7.32 1.37
CA VAL A 38 -1.34 6.09 0.92
C VAL A 38 -0.43 5.39 -0.07
N LEU A 39 -0.17 4.09 0.15
CA LEU A 39 0.58 3.25 -0.78
C LEU A 39 -0.38 2.47 -1.67
N GLU A 40 -0.33 2.71 -2.98
CA GLU A 40 -1.23 2.14 -3.97
C GLU A 40 -0.51 1.14 -4.88
N ILE A 41 -1.08 -0.06 -4.98
CA ILE A 41 -0.54 -1.20 -5.75
C ILE A 41 -1.61 -1.93 -6.59
N GLY A 42 -2.90 -1.78 -6.24
CA GLY A 42 -4.02 -2.45 -6.90
C GLY A 42 -4.39 -1.79 -8.23
N GLY A 43 -4.08 -0.50 -8.38
CA GLY A 43 -4.27 0.25 -9.61
C GLY A 43 -5.70 0.78 -9.79
N PRO A 44 -6.25 0.80 -11.01
CA PRO A 44 -7.53 1.45 -11.33
C PRO A 44 -8.69 1.09 -10.39
N ASN A 45 -8.78 -0.17 -10.01
CA ASN A 45 -9.90 -0.71 -9.22
C ASN A 45 -9.88 -0.23 -7.76
N THR A 46 -8.70 0.12 -7.22
CA THR A 46 -8.52 0.53 -5.82
C THR A 46 -8.24 2.03 -5.68
N PHE A 47 -7.88 2.71 -6.77
CA PHE A 47 -7.45 4.11 -6.73
C PHE A 47 -8.51 5.07 -6.15
N LYS A 48 -9.80 4.86 -6.44
CA LYS A 48 -10.88 5.66 -5.85
C LYS A 48 -10.95 5.50 -4.33
N GLN A 49 -10.74 4.28 -3.83
CA GLN A 49 -10.69 4.01 -2.39
C GLN A 49 -9.45 4.67 -1.75
N SER A 50 -8.32 4.66 -2.44
CA SER A 50 -7.11 5.39 -2.00
C SER A 50 -7.34 6.90 -1.90
N CYS A 51 -8.06 7.49 -2.87
CA CYS A 51 -8.47 8.90 -2.79
C CYS A 51 -9.40 9.17 -1.60
N ALA A 52 -10.36 8.27 -1.33
CA ALA A 52 -11.27 8.42 -0.19
C ALA A 52 -10.58 8.27 1.17
N ALA A 53 -9.53 7.45 1.25
CA ALA A 53 -8.73 7.23 2.45
C ALA A 53 -7.79 8.41 2.77
N ALA A 54 -7.29 9.09 1.74
CA ALA A 54 -6.29 10.14 1.88
C ALA A 54 -6.83 11.38 2.60
N SER A 55 -5.94 12.07 3.32
CA SER A 55 -6.22 13.39 3.86
C SER A 55 -6.20 14.46 2.78
N ILE A 56 -6.82 15.61 3.06
CA ILE A 56 -6.55 16.83 2.30
C ILE A 56 -5.04 17.09 2.32
N LYS A 57 -4.48 17.42 1.16
CA LYS A 57 -3.05 17.57 0.86
C LYS A 57 -2.19 16.33 1.15
N GLY A 58 -2.81 15.15 1.31
CA GLY A 58 -2.11 13.88 1.45
C GLY A 58 -1.42 13.45 0.14
N THR A 59 -0.52 12.46 0.25
CA THR A 59 0.17 11.89 -0.91
C THR A 59 -0.26 10.45 -1.14
N ILE A 60 -0.62 10.11 -2.39
CA ILE A 60 -0.78 8.73 -2.85
C ILE A 60 0.46 8.34 -3.65
N ALA A 61 1.25 7.41 -3.12
CA ALA A 61 2.41 6.82 -3.79
C ALA A 61 1.98 5.56 -4.56
N VAL A 62 2.14 5.57 -5.88
CA VAL A 62 1.73 4.50 -6.79
C VAL A 62 2.97 3.75 -7.27
N ILE A 63 3.12 2.46 -6.92
CA ILE A 63 4.28 1.64 -7.34
C ILE A 63 4.05 1.02 -8.72
N SER A 64 2.95 0.29 -8.88
CA SER A 64 2.60 -0.43 -10.12
C SER A 64 1.10 -0.75 -10.11
N THR A 65 0.56 -1.17 -11.25
CA THR A 65 -0.82 -1.68 -11.34
C THR A 65 -0.79 -3.19 -11.63
N ARG A 66 -1.27 -4.00 -10.68
CA ARG A 66 -1.49 -5.43 -10.95
C ARG A 66 -2.62 -5.69 -11.95
N ALA A 67 -3.52 -4.73 -12.11
CA ALA A 67 -4.74 -4.85 -12.92
C ALA A 67 -4.59 -4.38 -14.38
N GLY A 68 -3.37 -4.07 -14.85
CA GLY A 68 -3.15 -3.49 -16.18
C GLY A 68 -3.53 -2.00 -16.27
N GLN A 69 -3.62 -1.47 -17.50
CA GLN A 69 -4.14 -0.12 -17.75
C GLN A 69 -5.65 -0.21 -18.00
N SER A 70 -6.43 0.56 -17.25
CA SER A 70 -7.86 0.74 -17.49
C SER A 70 -8.13 2.20 -17.84
N PRO A 71 -8.84 2.49 -18.95
CA PRO A 71 -9.33 3.83 -19.23
C PRO A 71 -10.26 4.26 -18.08
N GLY A 72 -9.99 5.41 -17.45
CA GLY A 72 -10.89 5.97 -16.44
C GLY A 72 -10.38 5.97 -14.99
N THR A 73 -9.10 5.69 -14.74
CA THR A 73 -8.49 6.03 -13.44
C THR A 73 -8.21 7.52 -13.40
N GLN A 74 -9.26 8.31 -13.21
CA GLN A 74 -9.16 9.74 -13.05
C GLN A 74 -9.21 10.10 -11.57
N LEU A 75 -8.34 11.03 -11.20
CA LEU A 75 -8.46 11.70 -9.93
C LEU A 75 -9.81 12.44 -9.90
N PRO A 76 -10.60 12.31 -8.82
CA PRO A 76 -11.78 13.15 -8.65
C PRO A 76 -11.38 14.63 -8.72
N HIS A 77 -12.12 15.46 -9.45
CA HIS A 77 -11.78 16.88 -9.60
C HIS A 77 -11.72 17.64 -8.27
N THR A 78 -12.43 17.15 -7.25
CA THR A 78 -12.46 17.69 -5.88
C THR A 78 -11.29 17.22 -5.02
N ALA A 79 -10.46 16.29 -5.51
CA ALA A 79 -9.39 15.70 -4.72
C ALA A 79 -8.23 16.69 -4.56
N LEU A 80 -8.16 17.33 -3.39
CA LEU A 80 -7.03 18.17 -3.00
C LEU A 80 -5.88 17.31 -2.47
N LEU A 81 -5.23 16.51 -3.33
CA LEU A 81 -4.15 15.60 -2.94
C LEU A 81 -3.04 15.54 -4.00
N GLN A 82 -1.88 14.98 -3.63
CA GLN A 82 -0.78 14.73 -4.55
C GLN A 82 -0.71 13.24 -4.92
N THR A 83 -0.51 12.94 -6.20
CA THR A 83 -0.11 11.61 -6.66
C THR A 83 1.36 11.60 -7.02
N ARG A 84 2.06 10.54 -6.62
CA ARG A 84 3.46 10.31 -6.99
C ARG A 84 3.61 8.91 -7.51
N ARG A 85 4.12 8.75 -8.73
CA ARG A 85 4.57 7.46 -9.22
C ARG A 85 5.95 7.18 -8.67
N ILE A 86 6.15 5.99 -8.14
CA ILE A 86 7.43 5.49 -7.66
C ILE A 86 7.71 4.16 -8.35
N MET A 87 8.93 3.92 -8.79
CA MET A 87 9.32 2.67 -9.45
C MET A 87 10.64 2.22 -8.85
N ILE A 88 10.59 1.07 -8.17
CA ILE A 88 11.71 0.48 -7.42
C ILE A 88 12.51 1.52 -6.60
N GLY A 89 13.68 1.13 -6.09
CA GLY A 89 14.59 2.04 -5.39
C GLY A 89 15.93 2.15 -6.12
N SER A 90 16.60 3.29 -6.00
CA SER A 90 17.98 3.47 -6.47
C SER A 90 18.97 2.69 -5.59
N ARG A 91 20.21 2.50 -6.08
CA ARG A 91 21.29 1.89 -5.27
C ARG A 91 21.55 2.67 -3.98
N LEU A 92 21.39 3.99 -4.00
CA LEU A 92 21.48 4.83 -2.82
C LEU A 92 20.33 4.54 -1.83
N GLN A 93 19.11 4.36 -2.32
CA GLN A 93 17.96 3.96 -1.49
C GLN A 93 18.11 2.54 -0.93
N PHE A 94 18.89 1.66 -1.56
CA PHE A 94 19.19 0.33 -1.02
C PHE A 94 19.98 0.37 0.30
N GLU A 95 20.64 1.48 0.62
CA GLU A 95 21.24 1.69 1.94
C GLU A 95 20.18 1.73 3.07
N MET A 96 18.88 1.70 2.74
CA MET A 96 17.78 1.39 3.66
C MET A 96 18.03 0.11 4.47
N ASN A 97 18.82 -0.86 3.96
CA ASN A 97 19.16 -2.06 4.73
C ASN A 97 19.79 -1.73 6.09
N ARG A 98 20.54 -0.62 6.21
CA ARG A 98 21.07 -0.17 7.50
C ARG A 98 19.96 0.19 8.49
N VAL A 99 18.88 0.80 8.00
CA VAL A 99 17.70 1.12 8.82
C VAL A 99 16.98 -0.16 9.22
N VAL A 100 16.90 -1.14 8.33
CA VAL A 100 16.34 -2.47 8.62
C VAL A 100 17.11 -3.14 9.76
N GLU A 101 18.43 -3.15 9.68
CA GLU A 101 19.32 -3.74 10.70
C GLU A 101 19.20 -3.03 12.05
N VAL A 102 19.32 -1.71 12.08
CA VAL A 102 19.30 -0.92 13.33
C VAL A 102 17.95 -0.99 14.04
N ASN A 103 16.84 -1.11 13.30
CA ASN A 103 15.48 -1.17 13.87
C ASN A 103 14.95 -2.60 14.01
N ASP A 104 15.79 -3.60 13.77
CA ASP A 104 15.42 -5.03 13.79
C ASP A 104 14.15 -5.34 13.00
N ILE A 105 13.97 -4.69 11.84
CA ILE A 105 12.78 -4.86 11.01
C ILE A 105 12.80 -6.26 10.42
N LYS A 106 11.89 -7.12 10.89
CA LYS A 106 11.75 -8.49 10.40
C LYS A 106 10.87 -8.54 9.16
N SER A 107 11.42 -9.02 8.05
CA SER A 107 10.64 -9.38 6.87
C SER A 107 9.66 -10.51 7.20
N VAL A 108 8.42 -10.37 6.75
CA VAL A 108 7.42 -11.44 6.86
C VAL A 108 7.67 -12.44 5.73
N VAL A 109 8.18 -13.61 6.08
CA VAL A 109 8.43 -14.71 5.14
C VAL A 109 7.36 -15.78 5.36
N ASP A 110 6.81 -16.32 4.27
CA ASP A 110 5.91 -17.47 4.34
C ASP A 110 6.68 -18.71 4.87
N GLY A 111 6.00 -19.59 5.60
CA GLY A 111 6.66 -20.77 6.19
C GLY A 111 7.16 -21.79 5.16
N ARG A 112 6.73 -21.67 3.90
CA ARG A 112 7.13 -22.58 2.83
C ARG A 112 8.47 -22.16 2.23
N VAL A 113 9.47 -23.03 2.42
CA VAL A 113 10.75 -22.95 1.73
C VAL A 113 10.72 -23.89 0.53
N PHE A 114 11.18 -23.41 -0.63
CA PHE A 114 11.29 -24.19 -1.85
C PHE A 114 12.77 -24.45 -2.16
N GLY A 115 13.10 -25.68 -2.52
CA GLY A 115 14.42 -26.03 -3.05
C GLY A 115 14.60 -25.53 -4.49
N PHE A 116 15.85 -25.42 -4.93
CA PHE A 116 16.16 -24.96 -6.29
C PHE A 116 15.49 -25.83 -7.39
N GLY A 117 15.38 -27.15 -7.17
CA GLY A 117 14.70 -28.06 -8.12
C GLY A 117 13.18 -27.89 -8.21
N GLU A 118 12.56 -27.11 -7.32
CA GLU A 118 11.13 -26.80 -7.36
C GLU A 118 10.82 -25.51 -8.14
N VAL A 119 11.86 -24.80 -8.60
CA VAL A 119 11.68 -23.61 -9.44
C VAL A 119 11.02 -24.02 -10.76
N ARG A 120 9.84 -23.48 -11.01
CA ARG A 120 9.19 -23.61 -12.32
C ARG A 120 9.85 -22.61 -13.29
N GLY A 121 10.19 -23.08 -14.49
CA GLY A 121 10.68 -22.20 -15.56
C GLY A 121 9.66 -21.09 -15.87
N VAL A 122 10.18 -19.95 -16.33
CA VAL A 122 9.39 -18.76 -16.73
C VAL A 122 8.78 -18.97 -18.09
#